data_AF-A0A135VYF9-F1
#
_entry.id   AF-A0A135VYF9-F1
#
_cell.length_a   1.000
_cell.length_b   1.000
_cell.length_c   1.000
_cell.angle_alpha   90.00
_cell.angle_beta   90.00
_cell.angle_gamma   90.00
#
_symmetry.space_group_name_H-M   'P 1'
#
loop_
_entity.id
_entity.type
_entity.pdbx_description
1 polymer ?
#
loop_
_entity_poly.entity_id
_entity_poly.type
_entity_poly.pdbx_seq_one_letter_code
_entity_poly.pdbx_strand_id
1 'polypeptide(L)'
;MTPPEPSPPPEGFINEFTTFLSKYKVLGLAVAFILGLYLGMLVQALVGDLIMPMITMFIPDVAWEEIVVGPFMVGHFVGELITFIIIAFVVFLIVKFAARIGID
;
A
#
# COMPACT_ATOMS: atom_id res chain seq x y z
N MET A 1 22.89 -53.29 20.80
CA MET A 1 21.98 -52.34 20.13
C MET A 1 21.66 -51.27 21.15
N THR A 2 22.26 -50.08 21.02
CA THR A 2 21.97 -48.96 21.92
C THR A 2 20.54 -48.48 21.63
N PRO A 3 19.73 -48.17 22.66
CA PRO A 3 18.39 -47.64 22.46
C PRO A 3 18.41 -46.40 21.53
N PRO A 4 17.44 -46.25 20.61
CA PRO A 4 17.31 -45.01 19.85
C PRO A 4 17.10 -43.85 20.81
N GLU A 5 17.87 -42.78 20.62
CA GLU A 5 17.86 -41.58 21.45
C GLU A 5 16.41 -41.04 21.56
N PRO A 6 15.94 -40.64 22.76
CA PRO A 6 14.59 -40.11 22.92
C PRO A 6 14.47 -38.81 22.12
N SER A 7 13.50 -38.73 21.21
CA SER A 7 13.13 -37.50 20.52
C SER A 7 12.95 -36.38 21.57
N PRO A 8 13.54 -35.19 21.39
CA PRO A 8 13.53 -34.15 22.43
C PRO A 8 12.11 -33.64 22.71
N PRO A 9 11.63 -33.63 23.98
CA PRO A 9 10.42 -32.91 24.40
C PRO A 9 10.78 -31.77 25.39
N PRO A 10 10.05 -30.62 25.47
CA PRO A 10 8.84 -30.19 24.77
C PRO A 10 9.08 -29.00 23.82
N GLU A 11 8.33 -28.92 22.72
CA GLU A 11 8.26 -27.70 21.91
C GLU A 11 7.56 -26.60 22.73
N GLY A 12 8.29 -25.55 23.12
CA GLY A 12 7.67 -24.38 23.72
C GLY A 12 6.70 -23.72 22.73
N PHE A 13 5.67 -23.03 23.21
CA PHE A 13 4.68 -22.33 22.38
C PHE A 13 5.32 -21.46 21.28
N ILE A 14 6.49 -20.86 21.52
CA ILE A 14 7.25 -20.07 20.53
C ILE A 14 7.79 -20.95 19.39
N ASN A 15 8.23 -22.17 19.68
CA ASN A 15 8.69 -23.14 18.68
C ASN A 15 7.50 -23.67 17.87
N GLU A 16 6.39 -24.02 18.51
CA GLU A 16 5.15 -24.42 17.82
C GLU A 16 4.62 -23.28 16.92
N PHE A 17 4.66 -22.04 17.42
CA PHE A 17 4.25 -20.85 16.68
C PHE A 17 5.17 -20.55 15.50
N THR A 18 6.49 -20.64 15.66
CA THR A 18 7.45 -20.46 14.57
C THR A 18 7.31 -21.56 13.52
N THR A 19 7.08 -22.80 13.96
CA THR A 19 6.78 -23.95 13.09
C THR A 19 5.47 -23.75 12.34
N PHE A 20 4.44 -23.21 12.99
CA PHE A 20 3.18 -22.80 12.35
C PHE A 20 3.42 -21.73 11.26
N LEU A 21 4.08 -20.62 11.61
CA LEU A 21 4.36 -19.54 10.65
C LEU A 21 5.15 -20.03 9.43
N SER A 22 6.11 -20.92 9.65
CA SER A 22 6.94 -21.52 8.60
C SER A 22 6.14 -22.50 7.74
N LYS A 23 5.29 -23.35 8.36
CA LYS A 23 4.45 -24.34 7.68
C LYS A 23 3.42 -23.69 6.75
N TYR A 24 2.84 -22.56 7.16
CA TYR A 24 1.82 -21.86 6.39
C TYR A 24 2.38 -20.72 5.51
N LYS A 25 3.70 -20.55 5.43
CA LYS A 25 4.38 -19.48 4.65
C LYS A 25 3.87 -18.06 4.94
N VAL A 26 3.26 -17.84 6.11
CA VAL A 26 2.59 -16.58 6.48
C VAL A 26 3.57 -15.42 6.59
N LEU A 27 4.84 -15.71 6.93
CA LEU A 27 5.93 -14.74 6.95
C LEU A 27 6.10 -14.01 5.61
N GLY A 28 6.05 -14.74 4.49
CA GLY A 28 6.18 -14.13 3.16
C GLY A 28 4.99 -13.24 2.82
N LEU A 29 3.77 -13.68 3.17
CA LEU A 29 2.54 -12.89 2.99
C LEU A 29 2.58 -11.60 3.82
N ALA A 30 2.99 -11.69 5.09
CA ALA A 30 3.08 -10.55 5.99
C ALA A 30 4.08 -9.51 5.48
N VAL A 31 5.25 -9.93 5.01
CA VAL A 31 6.27 -9.03 4.44
C VAL A 31 5.75 -8.35 3.17
N ALA A 32 5.14 -9.11 2.25
CA ALA A 32 4.58 -8.56 1.02
C ALA A 32 3.46 -7.54 1.31
N PHE A 33 2.58 -7.84 2.28
CA PHE A 33 1.50 -6.94 2.68
C PHE A 33 2.01 -5.64 3.30
N ILE A 34 2.95 -5.74 4.26
CA ILE A 34 3.54 -4.56 4.91
C ILE A 34 4.26 -3.70 3.87
N LEU A 35 5.09 -4.31 3.01
CA LEU A 35 5.79 -3.58 1.96
C LEU A 35 4.80 -2.92 0.99
N GLY A 36 3.72 -3.62 0.62
CA GLY A 36 2.65 -3.07 -0.22
C GLY A 36 1.94 -1.87 0.42
N LEU A 37 1.65 -1.92 1.72
CA LEU A 37 1.08 -0.80 2.46
C LEU A 37 2.00 0.42 2.45
N TYR A 38 3.28 0.23 2.78
CA TYR A 38 4.25 1.33 2.80
C TYR A 38 4.54 1.89 1.40
N LEU A 39 4.56 1.04 0.37
CA LEU A 39 4.67 1.49 -1.01
C LEU A 39 3.46 2.34 -1.42
N GLY A 40 2.25 1.92 -1.04
CA GLY A 40 1.03 2.71 -1.24
C GLY A 40 1.11 4.08 -0.57
N MET A 41 1.57 4.13 0.69
CA MET A 41 1.75 5.39 1.41
C MET A 41 2.81 6.29 0.76
N LEU A 42 3.92 5.72 0.26
CA LEU A 42 4.96 6.48 -0.45
C LEU A 42 4.42 7.11 -1.73
N VAL A 43 3.65 6.35 -2.51
CA VAL A 43 2.99 6.85 -3.72
C VAL A 43 1.98 7.95 -3.36
N GLN A 44 1.19 7.75 -2.31
CA GLN A 44 0.22 8.74 -1.86
C GLN A 44 0.90 10.03 -1.42
N ALA A 45 2.01 9.97 -0.68
CA ALA A 45 2.80 11.14 -0.29
C ALA A 45 3.40 11.84 -1.52
N LEU A 46 3.93 11.10 -2.49
CA LEU A 46 4.42 11.67 -3.74
C LEU A 46 3.31 12.45 -4.47
N VAL A 47 2.10 11.89 -4.53
CA VAL A 47 1.01 12.57 -5.23
C VAL A 47 0.45 13.72 -4.40
N GLY A 48 0.07 13.47 -3.15
CA GLY A 48 -0.57 14.45 -2.27
C GLY A 48 0.34 15.59 -1.84
N ASP A 49 1.62 15.33 -1.59
CA ASP A 49 2.52 16.32 -1.00
C ASP A 49 3.42 17.00 -2.05
N LEU A 50 3.66 16.37 -3.20
CA LEU A 50 4.51 16.93 -4.26
C LEU A 50 3.72 17.28 -5.53
N ILE A 51 2.88 16.37 -6.05
CA ILE A 51 2.16 16.60 -7.32
C ILE A 51 0.95 17.52 -7.14
N MET A 52 0.13 17.31 -6.11
CA MET A 52 -1.09 18.10 -5.89
C MET A 52 -0.81 19.59 -5.67
N PRO A 53 0.18 20.02 -4.85
CA PRO A 53 0.52 21.43 -4.72
C PRO A 53 0.97 22.06 -6.05
N MET A 54 1.63 21.29 -6.91
CA MET A 54 2.00 21.76 -8.25
C MET A 54 0.76 21.93 -9.13
N ILE A 55 -0.23 21.04 -9.05
CA ILE A 55 -1.48 21.15 -9.81
C ILE A 55 -2.34 22.31 -9.32
N THR A 56 -2.53 22.45 -8.00
CA THR A 56 -3.35 23.52 -7.41
C THR A 56 -2.71 24.90 -7.56
N MET A 57 -1.38 24.97 -7.72
CA MET A 57 -0.72 26.22 -8.14
C MET A 57 -1.19 26.71 -9.52
N PHE A 58 -1.56 25.80 -10.43
CA PHE A 58 -2.07 26.15 -11.77
C PHE A 58 -3.61 26.22 -11.84
N ILE A 59 -4.31 25.62 -10.88
CA ILE A 59 -5.78 25.62 -10.78
C ILE A 59 -6.16 26.25 -9.43
N PRO A 60 -6.34 27.58 -9.37
CA PRO A 60 -6.69 28.25 -8.12
C PRO A 60 -8.10 27.87 -7.67
N ASP A 61 -8.25 27.63 -6.37
CA ASP A 61 -9.48 27.35 -5.62
C ASP A 61 -10.55 26.55 -6.38
N VAL A 62 -10.53 25.24 -6.13
CA VAL A 62 -11.59 24.29 -6.52
C VAL A 62 -12.85 24.53 -5.68
N ALA A 63 -13.50 25.67 -5.87
CA ALA A 63 -14.74 26.08 -5.20
C ALA A 63 -15.89 25.08 -5.39
N TRP A 64 -15.76 24.13 -6.31
CA TRP A 64 -16.71 23.04 -6.49
C TRP A 64 -16.70 22.02 -5.34
N GLU A 65 -15.67 21.95 -4.49
CA GLU A 65 -15.60 21.01 -3.37
C GLU A 65 -16.64 21.30 -2.29
N GLU A 66 -17.06 22.56 -2.17
CA GLU A 66 -18.08 23.02 -1.23
C GLU A 66 -19.51 22.78 -1.73
N ILE A 67 -19.69 22.26 -2.96
CA ILE A 67 -21.02 22.01 -3.51
C ILE A 67 -21.71 20.88 -2.74
N VAL A 68 -22.74 21.26 -1.99
CA VAL A 68 -23.64 20.36 -1.27
C VAL A 68 -25.02 20.32 -1.94
N VAL A 69 -25.59 19.12 -2.03
CA VAL A 69 -26.96 18.89 -2.51
C VAL A 69 -27.71 18.14 -1.41
N GLY A 70 -28.47 18.89 -0.60
CA GLY A 70 -29.09 18.32 0.60
C GLY A 70 -28.03 17.79 1.58
N PRO A 71 -28.13 16.54 2.08
CA PRO A 71 -27.12 15.95 2.96
C PRO A 71 -25.87 15.44 2.22
N PHE A 72 -25.81 15.55 0.89
CA PHE A 72 -24.74 14.96 0.08
C PHE A 72 -23.65 15.98 -0.28
N MET A 73 -22.39 15.66 0.05
CA MET A 73 -21.19 16.45 -0.27
C MET A 73 -20.65 16.08 -1.66
N VAL A 74 -21.41 16.41 -2.70
CA VAL A 74 -21.11 16.02 -4.09
C VAL A 74 -19.80 16.63 -4.57
N GLY A 75 -19.54 17.87 -4.18
CA GLY A 75 -18.29 18.57 -4.48
C GLY A 75 -17.05 17.82 -4.02
N HIS A 76 -17.03 17.48 -2.73
CA HIS A 76 -15.95 16.70 -2.12
C HIS A 76 -15.74 15.35 -2.81
N PHE A 77 -16.83 14.63 -3.13
CA PHE A 77 -16.71 13.35 -3.84
C PHE A 77 -16.07 13.49 -5.23
N VAL A 78 -16.41 14.55 -5.98
CA VAL A 78 -15.80 14.81 -7.29
C VAL A 78 -14.32 15.18 -7.14
N GLY A 79 -13.96 15.95 -6.10
CA GLY A 79 -12.57 16.24 -5.76
C GLY A 79 -11.74 14.98 -5.46
N GLU A 80 -12.28 14.08 -4.63
CA GLU A 80 -11.67 12.77 -4.34
C GLU A 80 -11.55 11.91 -5.60
N LEU A 81 -12.55 11.92 -6.48
CA LEU A 81 -12.52 11.18 -7.74
C LEU A 81 -11.42 11.70 -8.69
N ILE A 82 -11.26 13.02 -8.80
CA ILE A 82 -10.19 13.64 -9.59
C ILE A 82 -8.83 13.27 -9.01
N THR A 83 -8.68 13.39 -7.69
CA THR A 83 -7.44 13.03 -6.97
C THR A 83 -7.08 11.56 -7.22
N PHE A 84 -8.04 10.64 -7.16
CA PHE A 84 -7.84 9.24 -7.48
C PHE A 84 -7.34 9.03 -8.93
N ILE A 85 -7.94 9.72 -9.91
CA ILE A 85 -7.50 9.66 -11.31
C ILE A 85 -6.05 10.15 -11.45
N ILE A 86 -5.68 11.24 -10.76
CA ILE A 86 -4.32 11.76 -10.74
C ILE A 86 -3.35 10.74 -10.14
N ILE A 87 -3.68 10.14 -8.99
CA ILE A 87 -2.86 9.10 -8.36
C ILE A 87 -2.66 7.92 -9.31
N ALA A 88 -3.74 7.41 -9.91
CA ALA A 88 -3.68 6.30 -10.85
C ALA A 88 -2.78 6.63 -12.06
N PHE A 89 -2.87 7.86 -12.58
CA PHE A 89 -2.03 8.32 -13.69
C PHE A 89 -0.54 8.43 -13.30
N VAL A 90 -0.24 8.96 -12.11
CA VAL A 90 1.14 9.06 -11.62
C VAL A 90 1.75 7.69 -11.39
N VAL A 91 1.01 6.76 -10.76
CA VAL A 91 1.44 5.36 -10.61
C VAL A 91 1.74 4.74 -11.97
N PHE A 92 0.85 4.94 -12.94
CA PHE A 92 1.06 4.47 -14.30
C PHE A 92 2.35 5.05 -14.92
N LEU A 93 2.62 6.35 -14.74
CA LEU A 93 3.86 6.96 -15.23
C LEU A 93 5.10 6.37 -14.57
N ILE A 94 5.07 6.12 -13.25
CA ILE A 94 6.18 5.51 -12.51
C ILE A 94 6.47 4.10 -13.04
N VAL A 95 5.43 3.26 -13.16
CA VAL A 95 5.58 1.90 -13.70
C VAL A 95 6.09 1.93 -15.13
N LYS A 96 5.55 2.83 -15.96
CA LYS A 96 5.99 3.00 -17.35
C LYS A 96 7.44 3.46 -17.46
N PHE A 97 7.89 4.33 -16.57
CA PHE A 97 9.27 4.81 -16.53
C PHE A 97 10.24 3.74 -16.04
N ALA A 98 9.87 3.00 -14.98
CA ALA A 98 10.64 1.86 -14.49
C ALA A 98 10.82 0.79 -15.58
N ALA A 99 9.74 0.42 -16.27
CA ALA A 99 9.78 -0.52 -17.40
C ALA A 99 10.65 -0.01 -18.56
N ARG A 100 10.69 1.31 -18.80
CA ARG A 100 11.54 1.90 -19.83
C ARG A 100 13.04 1.88 -19.48
N ILE A 101 13.39 1.88 -18.19
CA ILE A 101 14.79 1.86 -17.74
C ILE A 101 15.38 0.44 -17.80
N GLY A 102 14.58 -0.60 -18.09
CA GLY A 102 15.06 -1.98 -18.16
C GLY A 102 15.30 -2.60 -16.79
N ILE A 103 14.59 -2.11 -15.77
CA ILE A 103 14.45 -2.79 -14.49
C ILE A 103 13.26 -3.75 -14.68
N ASP A 104 13.53 -4.90 -15.26
CA ASP A 104 12.57 -6.02 -15.35
C ASP A 104 12.27 -6.58 -13.95
#